data_AF-M6FHV7-F1
#
_entry.id   AF-M6FHV7-F1
#
_cell.length_a   1.000
_cell.length_b   1.000
_cell.length_c   1.000
_cell.angle_alpha   90.00
_cell.angle_beta   90.00
_cell.angle_gamma   90.00
#
_symmetry.space_group_name_H-M   'P 1'
#
loop_
_entity.id
_entity.type
_entity.pdbx_description
1 polymer ?
#
loop_
_entity_poly.entity_id
_entity_poly.type
_entity_poly.pdbx_seq_one_letter_code
_entity_poly.pdbx_strand_id
1 'polypeptide(L)' 'MESTKVSPILRVFKVYLFDGASAFITKDPALIADVISDSEPGEDLIRIEVIEMTEHEYVNLPEWDGP' A
#
# COMPACT_ATOMS: atom_id res chain seq x y z
N MET A 1 -25.55 -10.25 -25.52
CA MET A 1 -24.11 -10.22 -25.15
C MET A 1 -24.05 -9.67 -23.76
N GLU A 2 -23.73 -10.51 -22.77
CA GLU A 2 -23.48 -10.01 -21.41
C GLU A 2 -22.28 -9.08 -21.46
N SER A 3 -22.46 -7.85 -21.00
CA SER A 3 -21.40 -6.88 -20.87
C SER A 3 -20.39 -7.45 -19.89
N THR A 4 -19.17 -7.74 -20.36
CA THR A 4 -18.07 -8.20 -19.52
C THR A 4 -17.88 -7.16 -18.42
N LYS A 5 -18.38 -7.43 -17.22
CA LYS A 5 -18.07 -6.64 -16.02
C LYS A 5 -16.58 -6.78 -15.80
N VAL A 6 -15.82 -5.83 -16.32
CA VAL A 6 -14.40 -5.69 -15.98
C VAL A 6 -14.41 -5.31 -14.52
N SER A 7 -13.93 -6.21 -13.65
CA SER A 7 -13.77 -5.88 -12.23
C SER A 7 -12.99 -4.57 -12.12
N PRO A 8 -13.42 -3.63 -11.26
CA PRO A 8 -12.71 -2.37 -11.12
C PRO A 8 -11.28 -2.65 -10.69
N ILE A 9 -10.33 -2.02 -11.38
CA ILE A 9 -8.93 -2.01 -10.93
C ILE A 9 -8.88 -1.11 -9.70
N LEU A 10 -8.49 -1.70 -8.56
CA LEU A 10 -8.37 -0.98 -7.30
C LEU A 10 -6.91 -0.56 -7.11
N ARG A 11 -6.72 0.68 -6.63
CA ARG A 11 -5.40 1.24 -6.35
C ARG A 11 -5.10 1.14 -4.87
N VAL A 12 -3.91 0.65 -4.55
CA VAL A 12 -3.39 0.57 -3.17
C VAL A 12 -1.96 1.09 -3.13
N PHE A 13 -1.47 1.30 -1.92
CA PHE A 13 -0.15 1.83 -1.67
C PHE A 13 0.81 0.72 -1.27
N LYS A 14 1.96 0.68 -1.93
CA LYS A 14 3.09 -0.17 -1.55
C LYS A 14 4.18 0.73 -0.98
N VAL A 15 4.50 0.52 0.29
CA VAL A 15 5.35 1.44 1.06
C VAL A 15 6.63 0.71 1.47
N TYR A 16 7.78 1.32 1.19
CA TYR A 16 9.10 0.90 1.65
C TYR A 16 9.58 1.93 2.66
N LEU A 17 9.81 1.51 3.91
CA LEU A 17 10.16 2.40 5.01
C LEU A 17 11.61 2.92 4.92
N PHE A 18 12.52 2.10 4.40
CA PHE A 18 13.92 2.42 4.19
C PHE A 18 14.49 1.55 3.06
N ASP A 19 15.72 1.83 2.61
CA ASP A 19 16.31 1.05 1.52
C ASP A 19 16.61 -0.40 1.95
N GLY A 20 16.17 -1.36 1.13
CA GLY A 20 16.24 -2.78 1.46
C GLY A 20 15.11 -3.30 2.39
N ALA A 21 14.20 -2.45 2.86
CA ALA A 21 13.03 -2.90 3.62
C ALA A 21 12.09 -3.77 2.76
N SER A 22 11.46 -4.76 3.41
CA SER A 22 10.30 -5.42 2.82
C SER A 22 9.15 -4.44 2.76
N ALA A 23 8.51 -4.31 1.59
CA ALA A 23 7.37 -3.43 1.46
C ALA A 23 6.15 -4.01 2.17
N PHE A 24 5.38 -3.14 2.82
CA PHE A 24 4.00 -3.46 3.18
C PHE A 24 3.05 -2.82 2.17
N ILE A 25 1.86 -3.42 2.03
CA ILE A 25 0.82 -2.94 1.12
C ILE A 25 -0.38 -2.53 1.96
N THR A 26 -0.87 -1.31 1.77
CA THR A 26 -2.03 -0.79 2.49
C THR A 26 -3.01 -0.12 1.54
N LYS A 27 -4.29 -0.26 1.85
CA LYS A 27 -5.39 0.50 1.25
C LYS A 27 -5.74 1.76 2.04
N ASP A 28 -5.14 1.94 3.21
CA ASP A 28 -5.42 3.03 4.14
C ASP A 28 -4.39 4.16 3.99
N PRO A 29 -4.80 5.35 3.50
CA PRO A 29 -3.92 6.50 3.41
C PRO A 29 -3.58 7.12 4.77
N ALA A 30 -4.39 6.90 5.83
CA ALA A 30 -4.08 7.40 7.17
C ALA A 30 -2.84 6.71 7.72
N LEU A 31 -2.73 5.40 7.52
CA LEU A 31 -1.55 4.61 7.90
C LEU A 31 -0.25 5.15 7.30
N ILE A 32 -0.31 5.65 6.07
CA ILE A 32 0.85 6.24 5.38
C ILE A 32 1.23 7.56 6.04
N ALA A 33 0.25 8.38 6.40
CA ALA A 33 0.49 9.63 7.09
C ALA A 33 1.11 9.40 8.48
N ASP A 34 0.65 8.38 9.20
CA ASP A 34 1.20 8.00 10.51
C ASP A 34 2.65 7.55 10.37
N VAL A 35 2.94 6.64 9.42
CA VAL A 35 4.30 6.17 9.11
C VAL A 35 5.25 7.32 8.76
N ILE A 36 4.81 8.28 7.93
CA ILE A 36 5.63 9.45 7.60
C ILE A 36 5.85 10.32 8.85
N SER A 37 4.82 10.49 9.68
CA SER A 37 4.88 11.34 10.87
C SER A 37 5.80 10.76 11.95
N ASP A 38 5.85 9.44 12.08
CA ASP A 38 6.69 8.73 13.04
C ASP A 38 8.15 8.55 12.57
N SER A 39 8.42 8.82 11.29
CA SER A 39 9.78 8.65 10.75
C SER A 39 10.75 9.72 11.28
N GLU A 40 11.93 9.30 11.73
CA GLU A 40 12.96 10.22 12.22
C GLU A 40 13.63 10.98 11.06
N PRO A 41 13.94 12.28 11.22
CA PRO A 41 14.64 13.04 10.20
C PRO A 41 16.05 12.48 9.96
N GLY A 42 16.29 11.92 8.77
CA GLY A 42 17.62 11.47 8.34
C GLY A 42 17.79 9.96 8.25
N GLU A 43 16.83 9.16 8.71
CA GLU A 43 16.73 7.76 8.33
C GLU A 43 15.98 7.65 7.01
N ASP A 44 16.70 7.21 5.98
CA ASP A 44 16.29 6.66 4.68
C ASP A 44 14.95 7.08 4.05
N LEU A 45 15.01 7.32 2.73
CA LEU A 45 13.88 7.74 1.91
C LEU A 45 12.72 6.73 1.98
N ILE A 46 11.60 7.13 2.59
CA ILE A 46 10.33 6.40 2.44
C ILE A 46 9.93 6.44 0.95
N ARG A 47 9.85 5.27 0.31
CA ARG A 47 9.33 5.15 -1.06
C ARG A 47 7.90 4.68 -1.02
N ILE A 48 7.00 5.43 -1.66
CA ILE A 48 5.59 5.08 -1.79
C ILE A 48 5.27 4.89 -3.27
N GLU A 49 4.81 3.70 -3.62
CA GLU A 49 4.36 3.34 -4.96
C GLU A 49 2.84 3.12 -4.94
N VAL A 50 2.15 3.55 -5.98
CA VAL A 50 0.75 3.18 -6.21
C VAL A 50 0.74 1.95 -7.12
N ILE A 51 0.13 0.87 -6.66
CA ILE A 51 -0.02 -0.36 -7.43
C ILE A 51 -1.49 -0.65 -7.70
N GLU A 52 -1.74 -1.43 -8.75
CA GLU A 52 -3.05 -1.87 -9.17
C GLU A 52 -3.28 -3.31 -8.73
N MET A 53 -4.47 -3.61 -8.23
CA MET A 53 -4.87 -4.94 -7.79
C MET A 53 -6.28 -5.27 -8.27
N THR A 54 -6.55 -6.56 -8.41
CA THR A 54 -7.92 -7.08 -8.59
C THR A 54 -8.72 -6.95 -7.29
N GLU A 55 -10.05 -6.99 -7.40
CA GLU A 55 -10.94 -6.99 -6.24
C GLU A 55 -10.64 -8.16 -5.29
N HIS A 56 -10.33 -9.35 -5.83
CA HIS A 56 -9.98 -10.52 -5.03
C HIS A 56 -8.69 -10.32 -4.22
N GLU A 57 -7.68 -9.71 -4.80
CA GLU A 57 -6.44 -9.42 -4.07
C GLU A 57 -6.65 -8.32 -3.03
N TYR A 58 -7.42 -7.29 -3.37
CA TYR A 58 -7.71 -6.17 -2.49
C TYR A 58 -8.44 -6.58 -1.20
N VAL A 59 -9.41 -7.49 -1.30
CA VAL A 59 -10.17 -7.97 -0.12
C VAL A 59 -9.34 -8.91 0.76
N ASN A 60 -8.31 -9.54 0.20
CA ASN A 60 -7.43 -10.47 0.91
C ASN A 60 -6.09 -9.84 1.32
N LEU A 61 -5.93 -8.51 1.19
CA LEU A 61 -4.74 -7.83 1.68
C LEU A 61 -4.62 -8.03 3.20
N PRO A 62 -3.42 -8.40 3.70
CA PRO A 62 -3.19 -8.50 5.13
C PRO A 62 -3.37 -7.12 5.77
N GLU A 63 -3.94 -7.10 6.98
CA GLU A 63 -3.89 -5.90 7.81
C GLU A 63 -2.45 -5.69 8.27
N TRP A 64 -2.02 -4.43 8.30
CA TRP A 64 -0.69 -4.09 8.79
C TRP A 64 -0.70 -4.06 10.32
N ASP A 65 0.11 -4.90 10.94
CA ASP A 65 0.21 -5.02 12.41
C ASP A 65 1.23 -4.05 13.03
N GLY A 66 1.83 -3.15 12.25
CA GLY A 66 2.82 -2.18 12.71
C GLY A 66 4.29 -2.60 12.47
N PRO A 67 5.25 -1.71 12.77
CA PRO A 67 6.66 -2.04 12.88
C PRO A 67 7.00 -2.72 14.21
#